data_AF-A0A8J3ISB2-F1
#
_entry.id   AF-A0A8J3ISB2-F1
#
_cell.length_a   1.000
_cell.length_b   1.000
_cell.length_c   1.000
_cell.angle_alpha   90.00
_cell.angle_beta   90.00
_cell.angle_gamma   90.00
#
_symmetry.space_group_name_H-M   'P 1'
#
loop_
_entity.id
_entity.type
_entity.pdbx_description
1 polymer ?
#
loop_
_entity_poly.entity_id
_entity_poly.type
_entity_poly.pdbx_seq_one_letter_code
_entity_poly.pdbx_strand_id
1 'polypeptide(L)'
;MEGTLMLSTGTRGRYALQVDGEEYGDLSSGQGVAIKCGNQWIIGCIEYDHDEIYTLLGPQTLEEVAKLRNAPRAIGGYYVAVDGGGIMGLCAGMTVRLL
;
A
#
# COMPACT_ATOMS: atom_id res chain seq x y z
N MET A 1 0.63 -16.55 -3.10
CA MET A 1 -0.85 -16.64 -3.17
C MET A 1 -1.38 -15.41 -3.89
N GLU A 2 -2.30 -15.53 -4.86
CA GLU A 2 -2.85 -14.40 -5.64
C GLU A 2 -4.27 -14.05 -5.22
N GLY A 3 -4.60 -12.76 -5.18
CA GLY A 3 -5.91 -12.27 -4.79
C GLY A 3 -6.08 -10.78 -5.04
N THR A 4 -7.15 -10.20 -4.50
CA THR A 4 -7.46 -8.78 -4.62
C THR A 4 -7.28 -8.09 -3.27
N LEU A 5 -6.61 -6.94 -3.23
CA LEU A 5 -6.50 -6.16 -1.99
C LEU A 5 -7.87 -5.68 -1.53
N MET A 6 -8.14 -5.84 -0.24
CA MET A 6 -9.30 -5.25 0.43
C MET A 6 -8.86 -4.62 1.74
N LEU A 7 -9.71 -3.78 2.33
CA LEU A 7 -9.51 -3.37 3.72
C LEU A 7 -9.86 -4.53 4.63
N SER A 8 -8.98 -4.83 5.58
CA SER A 8 -9.17 -5.90 6.56
C SER A 8 -10.44 -5.63 7.38
N THR A 9 -11.27 -6.66 7.54
CA THR A 9 -12.45 -6.58 8.40
C THR A 9 -12.11 -6.84 9.87
N GLY A 10 -11.03 -7.60 10.13
CA GLY A 10 -10.57 -7.94 11.48
C GLY A 10 -9.68 -6.87 12.12
N THR A 11 -8.90 -6.14 11.31
CA THR A 11 -7.91 -5.18 11.81
C THR A 11 -8.01 -3.84 11.11
N ARG A 12 -8.65 -2.88 11.78
CA ARG A 12 -8.91 -1.53 11.26
C ARG A 12 -7.61 -0.87 10.77
N GLY A 13 -7.65 -0.36 9.54
CA GLY A 13 -6.54 0.38 8.93
C GLY A 13 -5.52 -0.50 8.20
N ARG A 14 -5.70 -1.82 8.20
CA ARG A 14 -4.87 -2.75 7.42
C ARG A 14 -5.50 -3.12 6.10
N TYR A 15 -4.65 -3.50 5.16
CA TYR A 15 -5.08 -4.26 3.99
C TYR A 15 -5.06 -5.75 4.32
N ALA A 16 -5.97 -6.49 3.69
CA ALA A 16 -6.00 -7.94 3.65
C ALA A 16 -6.07 -8.41 2.19
N LEU A 17 -5.81 -9.69 1.96
CA LEU A 17 -5.95 -10.31 0.65
C LEU A 17 -7.32 -10.99 0.52
N GLN A 18 -8.09 -10.71 -0.52
CA GLN A 18 -9.28 -11.48 -0.85
C GLN A 18 -8.95 -12.56 -1.87
N VAL A 19 -9.26 -13.83 -1.56
CA VAL A 19 -9.06 -14.97 -2.45
C VAL A 19 -10.37 -15.73 -2.55
N ASP A 20 -10.86 -15.96 -3.78
CA ASP A 20 -12.13 -16.66 -4.05
C ASP A 20 -13.35 -16.13 -3.25
N GLY A 21 -13.34 -14.82 -2.94
CA GLY A 21 -14.40 -14.14 -2.20
C GLY A 21 -14.17 -14.04 -0.69
N GLU A 22 -13.20 -14.77 -0.14
CA GLU A 22 -12.91 -14.86 1.29
C GLU A 22 -11.70 -14.00 1.68
N GLU A 23 -11.71 -13.45 2.90
CA GLU A 23 -10.59 -12.69 3.46
C GLU A 23 -9.47 -13.65 3.92
N TYR A 24 -8.27 -13.38 3.44
CA TYR A 24 -7.06 -14.14 3.69
C TYR A 24 -6.00 -13.25 4.33
N GLY A 25 -6.15 -13.06 5.64
CA GLY A 25 -5.14 -12.49 6.53
C GLY A 25 -4.72 -11.05 6.24
N ASP A 26 -4.20 -10.38 7.28
CA ASP A 26 -3.69 -9.03 7.14
C ASP A 26 -2.32 -9.00 6.47
N LEU A 27 -2.10 -7.95 5.69
CA LEU A 27 -0.79 -7.58 5.21
C LEU A 27 0.02 -6.88 6.30
N SER A 28 1.33 -7.14 6.29
CA SER A 28 2.29 -6.67 7.28
C SER A 28 3.57 -6.18 6.60
N SER A 29 4.26 -5.22 7.24
CA SER A 29 5.57 -4.72 6.79
C SER A 29 6.56 -5.87 6.55
N GLY A 30 7.39 -5.75 5.52
CA GLY A 30 8.38 -6.74 5.12
C GLY A 30 7.84 -7.93 4.32
N GLN A 31 6.52 -8.06 4.13
CA GLN A 31 5.97 -9.13 3.29
C GLN A 31 6.23 -8.88 1.81
N GLY A 32 6.81 -9.87 1.13
CA GLY A 32 7.03 -9.83 -0.32
C GLY A 32 5.72 -9.88 -1.09
N VAL A 33 5.59 -9.02 -2.09
CA VAL A 33 4.39 -8.92 -2.92
C VAL A 33 4.75 -8.60 -4.37
N ALA A 34 3.93 -9.08 -5.30
CA ALA A 34 3.88 -8.59 -6.66
C ALA A 34 2.52 -7.94 -6.94
N ILE A 35 2.51 -6.70 -7.42
CA ILE A 35 1.30 -5.97 -7.80
C ILE A 35 1.12 -6.04 -9.32
N LYS A 36 -0.09 -6.34 -9.78
CA LYS A 36 -0.42 -6.33 -11.21
C LYS A 36 -0.71 -4.90 -11.68
N CYS A 37 0.11 -4.40 -12.60
CA CYS A 37 -0.10 -3.12 -13.27
C CYS A 37 -0.16 -3.36 -14.78
N GLY A 38 -1.38 -3.31 -15.34
CA GLY A 38 -1.62 -3.74 -16.72
C GLY A 38 -1.28 -5.22 -16.91
N ASN A 39 -0.38 -5.52 -17.84
CA ASN A 39 0.09 -6.88 -18.12
C ASN A 39 1.39 -7.25 -17.39
N GLN A 40 1.88 -6.39 -16.48
CA GLN A 40 3.14 -6.59 -15.78
C GLN A 40 2.91 -6.81 -14.29
N TRP A 41 3.81 -7.58 -13.70
CA TRP A 41 3.91 -7.77 -12.25
C TRP A 41 5.08 -6.96 -11.73
N ILE A 42 4.82 -6.06 -10.80
CA ILE A 42 5.81 -5.20 -10.17
C ILE A 42 6.09 -5.79 -8.78
N ILE A 43 7.32 -6.21 -8.54
CA ILE A 43 7.75 -6.87 -7.31
C ILE A 43 8.21 -5.84 -6.29
N GLY A 44 7.94 -6.10 -5.01
CA GLY A 44 8.45 -5.31 -3.90
C GLY A 44 8.08 -5.91 -2.54
N CYS A 45 8.20 -5.11 -1.49
CA CYS A 45 7.74 -5.46 -0.16
C CYS A 45 6.67 -4.47 0.33
N ILE A 46 5.68 -5.01 1.05
CA ILE A 46 4.71 -4.20 1.79
C ILE A 46 5.47 -3.48 2.89
N GLU A 47 5.24 -2.19 3.03
CA GLU A 47 5.71 -1.40 4.15
C GLU A 47 4.58 -0.59 4.75
N TYR A 48 4.72 -0.24 6.02
CA TYR A 48 3.78 0.60 6.74
C TYR A 48 4.52 1.76 7.39
N ASP A 49 4.11 2.99 7.07
CA ASP A 49 4.58 4.16 7.80
C ASP A 49 3.57 4.52 8.88
N HIS A 50 4.05 4.57 10.13
CA HIS A 50 3.30 5.07 11.28
C HIS A 50 3.31 6.59 11.32
N ASP A 51 4.35 7.21 10.78
CA ASP A 51 4.47 8.64 10.63
C ASP A 51 3.96 9.05 9.24
N GLU A 52 3.56 10.32 9.10
CA GLU A 52 2.91 10.81 7.88
C GLU A 52 3.79 10.50 6.64
N ILE A 53 3.27 9.70 5.69
CA ILE A 53 3.94 9.17 4.45
C ILE A 53 4.72 10.23 3.62
N TYR A 54 4.57 11.51 3.94
CA TYR A 54 5.14 12.64 3.23
C TYR A 54 6.67 12.77 3.29
N THR A 55 7.35 12.04 4.18
CA THR A 55 8.83 12.09 4.25
C THR A 55 9.52 11.50 3.00
N LEU A 56 8.79 10.76 2.16
CA LEU A 56 9.35 10.09 0.98
C LEU A 56 9.21 10.88 -0.34
N LEU A 57 8.59 12.07 -0.34
CA LEU A 57 8.37 12.89 -1.56
C LEU A 57 9.37 14.05 -1.74
N GLY A 58 10.45 14.09 -0.96
CA GLY A 58 11.42 15.19 -0.99
C GLY A 58 10.99 16.38 -0.12
N PRO A 59 11.77 17.48 -0.07
CA PRO A 59 11.70 18.51 0.97
C PRO A 59 10.54 19.49 0.79
N GLN A 60 9.36 19.02 0.38
CA GLN A 60 8.16 19.82 0.45
C GLN A 60 7.64 19.74 1.87
N THR A 61 7.54 20.90 2.50
CA THR A 61 7.04 21.00 3.87
C THR A 61 5.61 20.45 3.93
N LEU A 62 5.24 19.84 5.06
CA LEU A 62 3.90 19.26 5.28
C LEU A 62 2.76 20.23 4.93
N GLU A 63 3.02 21.53 5.07
CA GLU A 63 2.11 22.62 4.75
C GLU A 63 1.87 22.78 3.22
N GLU A 64 2.88 22.54 2.39
CA GLU A 64 2.79 22.65 0.94
C GLU A 64 1.99 21.49 0.32
N VAL A 65 2.17 20.27 0.84
CA VAL A 65 1.43 19.10 0.36
C VAL A 65 -0.03 19.15 0.81
N ALA A 66 -0.31 19.60 2.04
CA ALA A 66 -1.66 19.82 2.55
C ALA A 66 -2.41 20.94 1.82
N LYS A 67 -1.69 21.93 1.26
CA LYS A 67 -2.29 22.99 0.41
C LYS A 67 -2.59 22.51 -1.02
N LEU A 68 -1.81 21.57 -1.56
CA LEU A 68 -1.97 21.08 -2.94
C LEU A 68 -3.18 20.18 -3.14
N ARG A 69 -3.63 19.50 -2.09
CA ARG A 69 -4.81 18.65 -2.13
C ARG A 69 -5.63 18.99 -0.91
N ASN A 70 -6.89 19.39 -1.13
CA ASN A 70 -7.92 19.63 -0.12
C ASN A 70 -8.30 18.31 0.63
N ALA A 71 -7.30 17.48 0.91
CA ALA A 71 -7.36 16.17 1.50
C ALA A 71 -6.98 16.31 2.98
N PRO A 72 -7.82 15.83 3.90
CA PRO A 72 -7.45 15.81 5.31
C PRO A 72 -6.12 15.06 5.47
N ARG A 73 -5.20 15.59 6.30
CA ARG A 73 -3.92 15.00 6.76
C ARG A 73 -3.80 13.52 6.38
N ALA A 74 -2.89 13.13 5.48
CA ALA A 74 -2.70 11.71 5.18
C ALA A 74 -2.21 10.99 6.44
N ILE A 75 -3.14 10.23 7.01
CA ILE A 75 -2.93 9.30 8.11
C ILE A 75 -1.97 8.22 7.58
N GLY A 76 -0.98 7.81 8.39
CA GLY A 76 -0.03 6.73 8.07
C GLY A 76 -0.70 5.52 7.41
N GLY A 77 0.00 4.87 6.49
CA GLY A 77 -0.61 3.94 5.55
C GLY A 77 0.37 3.01 4.87
N TYR A 78 -0.19 1.98 4.25
CA TYR A 78 0.59 0.94 3.60
C TYR A 78 1.01 1.34 2.19
N TYR A 79 2.25 1.05 1.85
CA TYR A 79 2.82 1.22 0.52
C TYR A 79 3.64 -0.01 0.14
N VAL A 80 4.11 -0.05 -1.11
CA VAL A 80 5.07 -1.04 -1.59
C VAL A 80 6.36 -0.35 -1.97
N ALA A 81 7.47 -0.77 -1.34
CA ALA A 81 8.81 -0.44 -1.80
C ALA A 81 9.17 -1.39 -2.95
N VAL A 82 9.35 -0.84 -4.14
CA VAL A 82 9.52 -1.61 -5.38
C VAL A 82 10.97 -2.02 -5.58
N ASP A 83 11.18 -3.26 -6.01
CA ASP A 83 12.50 -3.78 -6.38
C ASP A 83 13.07 -2.96 -7.54
N GLY A 84 14.26 -2.39 -7.35
CA GLY A 84 14.87 -1.44 -8.30
C GLY A 84 14.64 0.02 -7.96
N GLY A 85 13.97 0.31 -6.85
CA GLY A 85 13.74 1.65 -6.33
C GLY A 85 12.41 2.24 -6.77
N GLY A 86 11.77 2.98 -5.87
CA GLY A 86 10.44 3.57 -6.07
C GLY A 86 9.44 3.10 -5.01
N ILE A 87 8.34 3.85 -4.90
CA ILE A 87 7.27 3.59 -3.94
C ILE A 87 5.94 3.60 -4.68
N MET A 88 5.10 2.63 -4.36
CA MET A 88 3.73 2.52 -4.87
C MET A 88 2.74 2.56 -3.73
N GLY A 89 1.74 3.44 -3.82
CA GLY A 89 0.61 3.43 -2.89
C GLY A 89 -0.29 2.20 -3.11
N LEU A 90 -0.80 1.64 -2.03
CA LEU A 90 -1.79 0.56 -2.10
C LEU A 90 -3.21 1.09 -2.16
N CYS A 91 -4.05 0.41 -2.95
CA CYS A 91 -5.47 0.69 -3.04
C CYS A 91 -6.28 -0.62 -3.04
N ALA A 92 -7.46 -0.59 -2.43
CA ALA A 92 -8.40 -1.70 -2.50
C ALA A 92 -8.80 -1.96 -3.97
N GLY A 93 -8.98 -3.23 -4.33
CA GLY A 93 -9.29 -3.68 -5.68
C GLY A 93 -8.06 -4.00 -6.54
N MET A 94 -6.84 -3.68 -6.09
CA MET A 94 -5.62 -4.07 -6.82
C MET A 94 -5.42 -5.59 -6.77
N THR A 95 -5.05 -6.19 -7.91
CA THR A 95 -4.64 -7.60 -7.94
C THR A 95 -3.20 -7.73 -7.46
N VAL A 96 -2.98 -8.58 -6.46
CA VAL A 96 -1.68 -8.79 -5.84
C VAL A 96 -1.38 -10.26 -5.64
N ARG A 97 -0.10 -10.59 -5.59
CA ARG A 97 0.40 -11.93 -5.30
C ARG A 97 1.43 -11.86 -4.18
N LEU A 98 1.16 -12.53 -3.06
CA LEU A 98 2.14 -12.75 -1.99
C LEU A 98 3.22 -13.72 -2.48
N LEU A 99 4.48 -13.37 -2.21
CA LEU A 99 5.69 -14.08 -2.61
C LEU A 99 6.24 -14.96 -1.48
#